data_AF-A0A7G8JN84-F1
#
_entry.id   AF-A0A7G8JN84-F1
#
_cell.length_a   1.000
_cell.length_b   1.000
_cell.length_c   1.000
_cell.angle_alpha   90.00
_cell.angle_beta   90.00
_cell.angle_gamma   90.00
#
_symmetry.space_group_name_H-M   'P 1'
#
loop_
_entity.id
_entity.type
_entity.pdbx_description
1 polymer ?
#
loop_
_entity_poly.entity_id
_entity_poly.type
_entity_poly.pdbx_seq_one_letter_code
_entity_poly.pdbx_strand_id
1 'polypeptide(L)'
;MWFGLVTLTTVGYGDRAPLSRSGRAIAGIWMVISLVAVSSITAGLASAFTLSLAQMAPSGIRNKDDLKGKKLAVIKGTTSLRWGEIYETDAFQTENLNESITMLRSDEVEGVIFDRAPLRYYLKQNKDSNLKLADFPLAVQTYGFVLPKGSSLITRLNIEIMEMEWNGVTERIETKLLD
;
A
#
# COMPACT_ATOMS: atom_id res chain seq x y z
N MET A 1 -22.25 -41.65 -14.44
CA MET A 1 -22.56 -40.42 -13.66
C MET A 1 -22.30 -40.59 -12.16
N TRP A 2 -22.93 -41.53 -11.45
CA TRP A 2 -22.78 -41.69 -9.98
C TRP A 2 -21.33 -41.79 -9.48
N PHE A 3 -20.52 -42.71 -10.04
CA PHE A 3 -19.12 -42.90 -9.66
C PHE A 3 -18.29 -41.60 -9.73
N GLY A 4 -18.46 -40.82 -10.79
CA GLY A 4 -17.71 -39.57 -10.98
C GLY A 4 -18.05 -38.51 -9.94
N LEU A 5 -19.32 -38.45 -9.51
CA LEU A 5 -19.79 -37.47 -8.53
C LEU A 5 -19.27 -37.78 -7.12
N VAL A 6 -19.31 -39.04 -6.69
CA VAL A 6 -18.79 -39.45 -5.36
C VAL A 6 -17.28 -39.37 -5.26
N THR A 7 -16.56 -39.51 -6.37
CA THR A 7 -15.10 -39.27 -6.41
C THR A 7 -14.77 -37.77 -6.40
N LEU A 8 -15.60 -36.93 -7.02
CA LEU A 8 -15.41 -35.47 -7.04
C LEU A 8 -15.62 -34.88 -5.64
N THR A 9 -16.63 -35.35 -4.90
CA THR A 9 -16.91 -34.92 -3.53
C THR A 9 -16.05 -35.60 -2.47
N THR A 10 -15.08 -36.44 -2.88
CA THR A 10 -14.19 -37.20 -1.99
C THR A 10 -14.89 -38.18 -1.03
N VAL A 11 -16.19 -38.47 -1.23
CA VAL A 11 -16.99 -39.33 -0.33
C VAL A 11 -16.63 -40.81 -0.46
N GLY A 12 -16.36 -41.28 -1.69
CA GLY A 12 -15.72 -42.58 -1.92
C GLY A 12 -16.42 -43.83 -1.33
N TYR A 13 -17.73 -44.01 -1.58
CA TYR A 13 -18.49 -45.17 -1.05
C TYR A 13 -17.95 -46.56 -1.43
N GLY A 14 -17.19 -46.69 -2.52
CA GLY A 14 -16.60 -47.96 -2.95
C GLY A 14 -17.59 -49.00 -3.49
N ASP A 15 -18.85 -48.62 -3.69
CA ASP A 15 -19.94 -49.45 -4.20
C ASP A 15 -19.80 -49.79 -5.69
N ARG A 16 -19.13 -48.91 -6.46
CA ARG A 16 -18.79 -49.14 -7.87
C ARG A 16 -17.34 -48.74 -8.13
N ALA A 17 -16.59 -49.61 -8.82
CA ALA A 17 -15.22 -49.34 -9.24
C ALA A 17 -14.96 -49.92 -10.65
N PRO A 18 -14.12 -49.27 -11.47
CA PRO A 18 -13.75 -49.80 -12.78
C PRO A 18 -12.91 -51.07 -12.65
N LEU A 19 -13.38 -52.14 -13.29
CA LEU A 19 -12.71 -53.44 -13.27
C LEU A 19 -11.68 -53.61 -14.40
N SER A 20 -11.89 -52.95 -15.55
CA SER A 20 -10.97 -53.04 -16.70
C SER A 20 -9.73 -52.17 -16.53
N ARG A 21 -8.61 -52.58 -17.14
CA ARG A 21 -7.35 -51.80 -17.13
C ARG A 21 -7.54 -50.38 -17.68
N SER A 22 -8.28 -50.24 -18.78
CA SER A 22 -8.60 -48.94 -19.38
C SER A 22 -9.53 -48.10 -18.51
N GLY A 23 -10.53 -48.72 -17.86
CA GLY A 23 -11.44 -48.02 -16.95
C GLY A 23 -10.72 -47.48 -15.71
N ARG A 24 -9.73 -48.21 -15.18
CA ARG A 24 -8.89 -47.74 -14.08
C ARG A 24 -8.02 -46.55 -14.48
N ALA A 25 -7.46 -46.57 -15.69
CA ALA A 25 -6.67 -45.44 -16.20
C ALA A 25 -7.52 -44.17 -16.35
N ILE A 26 -8.72 -44.28 -16.93
CA ILE A 26 -9.66 -43.16 -17.08
C ILE A 26 -10.09 -42.63 -15.71
N ALA A 27 -10.41 -43.50 -14.76
CA ALA A 27 -10.79 -43.09 -13.40
C ALA A 27 -9.63 -42.41 -12.66
N GLY A 28 -8.40 -42.88 -12.83
CA GLY A 28 -7.21 -42.23 -12.26
C GLY A 28 -7.02 -40.80 -12.80
N ILE A 29 -7.15 -40.62 -14.12
CA ILE A 29 -7.09 -39.29 -14.74
C ILE A 29 -8.24 -38.40 -14.22
N TRP A 30 -9.46 -38.94 -14.12
CA TRP A 30 -10.62 -38.22 -13.60
C TRP A 30 -10.42 -37.75 -12.14
N MET A 31 -9.84 -38.59 -11.29
CA MET A 31 -9.54 -38.24 -9.89
C MET A 31 -8.55 -37.08 -9.81
N VAL A 32 -7.50 -37.08 -10.64
CA VAL A 32 -6.53 -35.98 -10.69
C VAL A 32 -7.18 -34.69 -11.18
N ILE A 33 -8.00 -34.74 -12.24
CA ILE A 33 -8.73 -33.57 -12.74
C ILE A 33 -9.68 -33.02 -11.67
N SER A 34 -10.40 -33.89 -10.99
CA SER A 34 -11.34 -33.51 -9.92
C SER A 34 -10.61 -32.82 -8.77
N LEU A 35 -9.46 -33.36 -8.35
CA LEU A 35 -8.63 -32.77 -7.31
C LEU A 35 -8.11 -31.38 -7.71
N VAL A 36 -7.62 -31.24 -8.95
CA VAL A 36 -7.15 -29.95 -9.48
C VAL A 36 -8.29 -28.93 -9.51
N ALA A 37 -9.48 -29.32 -9.98
CA ALA A 37 -10.64 -28.42 -10.07
C ALA A 37 -11.08 -27.90 -8.68
N VAL A 38 -11.21 -28.79 -7.69
CA VAL A 38 -11.59 -28.39 -6.31
C VAL A 38 -10.50 -27.51 -5.68
N SER A 39 -9.23 -27.85 -5.89
CA SER A 39 -8.09 -27.06 -5.43
C SER A 39 -8.08 -25.66 -6.04
N SER A 40 -8.34 -25.52 -7.35
CA SER A 40 -8.40 -24.22 -8.02
C SER A 40 -9.53 -23.33 -7.50
N ILE A 41 -10.71 -23.88 -7.22
CA ILE A 41 -11.82 -23.11 -6.61
C ILE A 41 -11.41 -22.64 -5.21
N THR A 42 -10.84 -23.53 -4.41
CA THR A 42 -10.40 -23.23 -3.04
C THR A 42 -9.31 -22.15 -3.04
N ALA A 43 -8.32 -22.26 -3.94
CA ALA A 43 -7.27 -21.28 -4.14
C ALA A 43 -7.84 -19.92 -4.57
N GLY A 44 -8.79 -19.91 -5.52
CA GLY A 44 -9.46 -18.70 -5.95
C GLY A 44 -10.21 -17.98 -4.81
N LEU A 45 -10.93 -18.73 -3.98
CA LEU A 45 -11.60 -18.18 -2.79
C LEU A 45 -10.60 -17.66 -1.75
N ALA A 46 -9.54 -18.43 -1.47
CA ALA A 46 -8.50 -18.01 -0.53
C ALA A 46 -7.80 -16.71 -0.99
N SER A 47 -7.50 -16.59 -2.28
CA SER A 47 -6.95 -15.35 -2.87
C SER A 47 -7.93 -14.19 -2.79
N ALA A 48 -9.22 -14.42 -3.07
CA ALA A 48 -10.25 -13.39 -2.97
C ALA A 48 -10.40 -12.87 -1.54
N PHE A 49 -10.39 -13.76 -0.53
CA PHE A 49 -10.44 -13.36 0.87
C PHE A 49 -9.18 -12.63 1.31
N THR A 50 -8.00 -13.11 0.90
CA THR A 50 -6.73 -12.42 1.18
C THR A 50 -6.75 -10.99 0.63
N LEU A 51 -7.22 -10.81 -0.61
CA LEU A 51 -7.34 -9.49 -1.22
C LEU A 51 -8.37 -8.62 -0.50
N SER A 52 -9.54 -9.17 -0.15
CA SER A 52 -10.57 -8.45 0.60
C SER A 52 -10.06 -7.98 1.96
N LEU A 53 -9.35 -8.84 2.70
CA LEU A 53 -8.75 -8.49 3.99
C LEU A 53 -7.62 -7.47 3.84
N ALA A 54 -6.79 -7.57 2.80
CA ALA A 54 -5.77 -6.57 2.49
C ALA A 54 -6.40 -5.21 2.14
N GLN A 55 -7.57 -5.20 1.48
CA GLN A 55 -8.33 -3.98 1.20
C GLN A 55 -9.04 -3.41 2.43
N MET A 56 -9.34 -4.23 3.44
CA MET A 56 -9.86 -3.81 4.75
C MET A 56 -8.78 -3.23 5.68
N ALA A 57 -7.53 -3.11 5.25
CA ALA A 57 -6.51 -2.39 6.01
C ALA A 57 -7.01 -0.95 6.36
N PRO A 58 -6.70 -0.42 7.56
CA PRO A 58 -7.60 0.44 8.35
C PRO A 58 -7.92 1.82 7.77
N SER A 59 -7.18 2.25 6.75
CA SER A 59 -7.38 3.57 6.18
C SER A 59 -8.53 3.51 5.18
N GLY A 60 -9.69 4.05 5.56
CA GLY A 60 -10.80 4.38 4.65
C GLY A 60 -10.43 5.44 3.59
N ILE A 61 -9.13 5.71 3.42
CA ILE A 61 -8.51 6.67 2.52
C ILE A 61 -7.63 5.85 1.56
N ARG A 62 -8.14 5.60 0.35
CA ARG A 62 -7.48 4.81 -0.70
C ARG A 62 -7.07 5.69 -1.88
N ASN A 63 -7.78 6.78 -2.08
CA ASN A 63 -7.53 7.77 -3.12
C ASN A 63 -7.79 9.19 -2.60
N LYS A 64 -7.61 10.19 -3.47
CA LYS A 64 -7.78 11.62 -3.13
C LYS A 64 -9.22 12.01 -2.84
N ASP A 65 -10.18 11.36 -3.49
CA ASP A 65 -11.61 11.66 -3.36
C ASP A 65 -12.15 11.17 -2.00
N ASP A 66 -11.53 10.14 -1.42
CA ASP A 66 -11.88 9.61 -0.10
C ASP A 66 -11.55 10.58 1.05
N LEU A 67 -10.78 11.65 0.80
CA LEU A 67 -10.36 12.62 1.82
C LEU A 67 -11.50 13.53 2.28
N LYS A 68 -12.53 13.70 1.45
CA LYS A 68 -13.63 14.63 1.72
C LYS A 68 -14.36 14.24 3.00
N GLY A 69 -14.45 15.18 3.95
CA GLY A 69 -15.09 14.99 5.25
C GLY A 69 -14.34 14.06 6.22
N LYS A 70 -13.12 13.61 5.88
CA LYS A 70 -12.27 12.82 6.79
C LYS A 70 -11.58 13.69 7.80
N LYS A 71 -11.46 13.18 9.03
CA LYS A 71 -10.70 13.86 10.09
C LYS A 71 -9.22 13.71 9.84
N LEU A 72 -8.54 14.77 9.42
CA LEU A 72 -7.12 14.70 9.07
C LEU A 72 -6.32 15.74 9.85
N ALA A 73 -5.18 15.34 10.40
CA ALA A 73 -4.26 16.30 11.00
C ALA A 73 -3.44 17.00 9.91
N VAL A 74 -3.35 18.32 10.02
CA VAL A 74 -2.55 19.21 9.17
C VAL A 74 -1.63 20.05 10.06
N ILE A 75 -0.39 20.24 9.64
CA ILE A 75 0.55 21.04 10.42
C ILE A 75 0.38 22.52 10.10
N LYS A 76 0.18 23.33 11.13
CA LYS A 76 -0.04 24.77 11.03
C LYS A 76 1.15 25.47 10.37
N GLY A 77 0.86 26.45 9.50
CA GLY A 77 1.88 27.21 8.79
C GLY A 77 2.59 26.45 7.66
N THR A 78 2.11 25.26 7.29
CA THR A 78 2.67 24.45 6.20
C THR A 78 1.71 24.36 5.02
N THR A 79 2.21 23.84 3.89
CA THR A 79 1.39 23.58 2.69
C THR A 79 0.27 22.56 2.95
N SER A 80 0.37 21.74 4.00
CA SER A 80 -0.66 20.78 4.39
C SER A 80 -2.03 21.40 4.64
N LEU A 81 -2.06 22.61 5.22
CA LEU A 81 -3.33 23.30 5.51
C LEU A 81 -4.12 23.55 4.22
N ARG A 82 -3.43 24.05 3.19
CA ARG A 82 -4.02 24.27 1.87
C ARG A 82 -4.53 22.99 1.23
N TRP A 83 -3.82 21.87 1.42
CA TRP A 83 -4.27 20.59 0.89
C TRP A 83 -5.51 20.07 1.62
N GLY A 84 -5.61 20.25 2.95
CA GLY A 84 -6.82 19.93 3.71
C GLY A 84 -8.04 20.72 3.22
N GLU A 85 -7.86 22.01 2.91
CA GLU A 85 -8.91 22.85 2.33
C GLU A 85 -9.32 22.42 0.91
N ILE A 86 -8.35 22.17 0.03
CA ILE A 86 -8.60 21.76 -1.37
C ILE A 86 -9.42 20.47 -1.44
N TYR A 87 -9.14 19.51 -0.56
CA TYR A 87 -9.84 18.22 -0.52
C TYR A 87 -11.03 18.20 0.46
N GLU A 88 -11.46 19.36 0.97
CA GLU A 88 -12.64 19.50 1.84
C GLU A 88 -12.62 18.53 3.06
N THR A 89 -11.46 18.42 3.71
CA THR A 89 -11.26 17.54 4.87
C THR A 89 -11.75 18.21 6.16
N ASP A 90 -12.10 17.43 7.19
CA ASP A 90 -12.26 17.94 8.55
C ASP A 90 -10.86 18.10 9.19
N ALA A 91 -10.22 19.23 8.89
CA ALA A 91 -8.79 19.44 9.16
C ALA A 91 -8.52 19.87 10.63
N PHE A 92 -7.76 19.06 11.36
CA PHE A 92 -7.27 19.35 12.71
C PHE A 92 -5.87 19.96 12.62
N GLN A 93 -5.73 21.22 13.04
CA GLN A 93 -4.43 21.89 13.02
C GLN A 93 -3.59 21.47 14.22
N THR A 94 -2.38 21.00 13.95
CA THR A 94 -1.36 20.66 14.94
C THR A 94 -0.13 21.56 14.80
N GLU A 95 0.62 21.77 15.87
CA GLU A 95 1.82 22.62 15.87
C GLU A 95 3.03 21.91 15.24
N ASN A 96 3.08 20.57 15.28
CA ASN A 96 4.19 19.79 14.70
C ASN A 96 3.79 18.36 14.33
N LEU A 97 4.66 17.67 13.57
CA LEU A 97 4.42 16.31 13.10
C LEU A 97 4.23 15.29 14.24
N ASN A 98 4.95 15.42 15.36
CA ASN A 98 4.83 14.47 16.46
C ASN A 98 3.44 14.52 17.11
N GLU A 99 2.87 15.73 17.24
CA GLU A 99 1.50 15.92 17.68
C GLU A 99 0.51 15.30 16.69
N SER A 100 0.67 15.53 15.39
CA SER A 100 -0.19 14.92 14.35
C SER A 100 -0.17 13.38 14.42
N ILE A 101 1.02 12.79 14.60
CA ILE A 101 1.16 11.34 14.73
C ILE A 101 0.58 10.82 16.04
N THR A 102 0.66 11.61 17.12
CA THR A 102 0.03 11.24 18.40
C THR A 102 -1.49 11.17 18.26
N MET A 103 -2.10 12.17 17.64
CA MET A 103 -3.54 12.18 17.33
C MET A 103 -3.96 11.02 16.41
N LEU A 104 -3.10 10.68 15.44
CA LEU A 104 -3.35 9.54 14.56
C LEU A 104 -3.33 8.21 15.33
N ARG A 105 -2.45 8.08 16.33
CA ARG A 105 -2.34 6.88 17.16
C ARG A 105 -3.46 6.76 18.20
N SER A 106 -4.07 7.87 18.61
CA SER A 106 -5.22 7.90 19.52
C SER A 106 -6.57 7.76 18.80
N ASP A 107 -6.57 7.49 17.49
CA ASP A 107 -7.77 7.45 16.63
C ASP A 107 -8.59 8.75 16.66
N GLU A 108 -7.99 9.88 17.04
CA GLU A 108 -8.63 11.21 16.99
C GLU A 108 -8.77 11.71 15.55
N VAL A 109 -7.81 11.34 14.69
CA VAL A 109 -7.79 11.60 13.25
C VAL A 109 -7.57 10.31 12.48
N GLU A 110 -8.09 10.24 11.25
CA GLU A 110 -7.98 9.09 10.34
C GLU A 110 -6.70 9.13 9.49
N GLY A 111 -5.98 10.26 9.49
CA GLY A 111 -4.75 10.42 8.73
C GLY A 111 -4.03 11.73 9.00
N VAL A 112 -2.80 11.85 8.48
CA VAL A 112 -1.96 13.05 8.57
C VAL A 112 -1.57 13.48 7.17
N ILE A 113 -1.81 14.76 6.83
CA ILE A 113 -1.33 15.35 5.59
C ILE A 113 0.00 16.04 5.88
N PHE A 114 1.08 15.53 5.30
CA PHE A 114 2.38 16.19 5.34
C PHE A 114 3.29 15.76 4.18
N ASP A 115 4.45 16.40 4.10
CA ASP A 115 5.47 16.13 3.10
C ASP A 115 6.04 14.70 3.21
N ARG A 116 6.33 14.10 2.05
CA ARG A 116 6.72 12.70 1.95
C ARG A 116 8.06 12.38 2.62
N ALA A 117 9.06 13.26 2.49
CA ALA A 117 10.40 13.01 3.03
C ALA A 117 10.41 12.96 4.57
N PRO A 118 9.85 13.94 5.31
CA PRO A 118 9.69 13.84 6.77
C PRO A 118 8.90 12.60 7.22
N LEU A 119 7.83 12.25 6.52
CA LEU A 119 7.03 11.07 6.87
C LEU A 119 7.81 9.76 6.65
N ARG A 120 8.55 9.62 5.55
CA ARG A 120 9.45 8.45 5.32
C ARG A 120 10.51 8.36 6.41
N TYR A 121 11.15 9.48 6.73
CA TYR A 121 12.14 9.54 7.80
C TYR A 121 11.56 9.10 9.16
N TYR A 122 10.34 9.55 9.49
CA TYR A 122 9.64 9.14 10.70
C TYR A 122 9.38 7.62 10.71
N LEU A 123 8.85 7.06 9.62
CA LEU A 123 8.55 5.63 9.50
C LEU A 123 9.80 4.76 9.58
N LYS A 124 10.92 5.21 8.98
CA LYS A 124 12.21 4.52 9.07
C LYS A 124 12.71 4.42 10.51
N GLN A 125 12.54 5.48 11.30
CA GLN A 125 12.89 5.48 12.72
C GLN A 125 11.91 4.69 13.59
N ASN A 126 10.65 4.53 13.14
CA ASN A 126 9.58 3.91 13.90
C ASN A 126 8.95 2.74 13.12
N LYS A 127 9.76 1.72 12.81
CA LYS A 127 9.32 0.57 11.99
C LYS A 127 8.13 -0.20 12.57
N ASP A 128 8.00 -0.22 13.89
CA ASP A 128 6.92 -0.90 14.61
C ASP A 128 5.69 -0.01 14.85
N SER A 129 5.59 1.14 14.17
CA SER A 129 4.51 2.11 14.41
C SER A 129 3.13 1.66 13.93
N ASN A 130 3.03 0.58 13.14
CA ASN A 130 1.81 0.18 12.42
C ASN A 130 1.21 1.29 11.53
N LEU A 131 2.00 2.32 11.22
CA LEU A 131 1.63 3.40 10.32
C LEU A 131 2.15 3.11 8.92
N LYS A 132 1.44 3.62 7.91
CA LYS A 132 1.83 3.50 6.51
C LYS A 132 1.61 4.82 5.78
N LEU A 133 2.38 5.03 4.71
CA LEU A 133 2.10 6.09 3.76
C LEU A 133 0.89 5.72 2.91
N ALA A 134 0.10 6.71 2.53
CA ALA A 134 -0.89 6.55 1.48
C ALA A 134 -0.20 6.26 0.13
N ASP A 135 -0.80 5.39 -0.68
CA ASP A 135 -0.25 4.94 -1.97
C ASP A 135 -0.41 5.99 -3.10
N PHE A 136 -0.85 7.20 -2.76
CA PHE A 136 -1.06 8.29 -3.71
C PHE A 136 -0.51 9.61 -3.16
N PRO A 137 0.15 10.43 -4.00
CA PRO A 137 0.57 11.77 -3.61
C PRO A 137 -0.57 12.77 -3.79
N LEU A 138 -0.75 13.69 -2.84
CA LEU A 138 -1.66 14.84 -3.02
C LEU A 138 -1.13 15.81 -4.08
N ALA A 139 0.18 16.02 -4.07
CA ALA A 139 0.91 16.80 -5.06
C ALA A 139 2.35 16.32 -5.20
N VAL A 140 2.91 16.55 -6.38
CA VAL A 140 4.35 16.43 -6.62
C VAL A 140 4.98 17.78 -6.32
N GLN A 141 5.76 17.85 -5.25
CA GLN A 141 6.48 19.05 -4.85
C GLN A 141 7.97 18.79 -4.93
N THR A 142 8.72 19.76 -5.43
CA THR A 142 10.18 19.74 -5.48
C THR A 142 10.73 20.64 -4.38
N TYR A 143 11.80 20.19 -3.71
CA TYR A 143 12.57 21.04 -2.81
C TYR A 143 13.60 21.84 -3.60
N GLY A 144 13.95 23.02 -3.08
CA GLY A 144 14.95 23.87 -3.69
C GLY A 144 15.62 24.77 -2.66
N PHE A 145 16.80 25.25 -3.02
CA PHE A 145 17.52 26.24 -2.23
C PHE A 145 17.13 27.65 -2.65
N VAL A 146 16.87 28.53 -1.69
CA VAL A 146 16.52 29.92 -1.94
C VAL A 146 17.76 30.79 -1.77
N LEU A 147 18.06 31.61 -2.78
CA LEU A 147 19.21 32.51 -2.82
C LEU A 147 18.74 33.94 -3.17
N PRO A 148 19.46 34.99 -2.74
CA PRO A 148 19.17 36.36 -3.16
C PRO A 148 19.15 36.52 -4.68
N LYS A 149 18.23 37.35 -5.18
CA LYS A 149 18.10 37.63 -6.61
C LYS A 149 19.43 38.21 -7.15
N GLY A 150 19.94 37.63 -8.23
CA GLY A 150 21.22 38.02 -8.84
C GLY A 150 22.46 37.39 -8.21
N SER A 151 22.31 36.48 -7.23
CA SER A 151 23.45 35.76 -6.66
C SER A 151 24.17 34.92 -7.71
N SER A 152 25.49 35.09 -7.83
CA SER A 152 26.35 34.25 -8.68
C SER A 152 26.38 32.79 -8.23
N LEU A 153 25.95 32.51 -7.00
CA LEU A 153 25.86 31.15 -6.46
C LEU A 153 24.72 30.34 -7.07
N ILE A 154 23.71 30.99 -7.67
CA ILE A 154 22.56 30.27 -8.26
C ILE A 154 23.03 29.30 -9.34
N THR A 155 23.80 29.80 -10.31
CA THR A 155 24.31 28.97 -11.41
C THR A 155 25.25 27.88 -10.90
N ARG A 156 26.17 28.24 -9.98
CA ARG A 156 27.12 27.28 -9.43
C ARG A 156 26.41 26.15 -8.68
N LEU A 157 25.45 26.48 -7.80
CA LEU A 157 24.70 25.51 -7.04
C LEU A 157 23.88 24.58 -7.93
N ASN A 158 23.24 25.11 -8.98
CA ASN A 158 22.47 24.29 -9.92
C ASN A 158 23.35 23.28 -10.67
N ILE A 159 24.56 23.66 -11.06
CA ILE A 159 25.52 22.75 -11.72
C ILE A 159 25.93 21.63 -10.74
N GLU A 160 26.32 21.97 -9.51
CA GLU A 160 26.74 20.98 -8.51
C GLU A 160 25.61 19.99 -8.17
N ILE A 161 24.37 20.48 -8.00
CA ILE A 161 23.21 19.61 -7.76
C ILE A 161 22.96 18.68 -8.96
N MET A 162 23.10 19.19 -10.18
CA MET A 162 22.93 18.39 -11.41
C MET A 162 24.00 17.30 -11.52
N GLU A 163 25.25 17.62 -11.20
CA GLU A 163 26.34 16.63 -11.16
C GLU A 163 26.10 15.57 -10.07
N MET A 164 25.63 15.98 -8.89
CA MET A 164 25.24 15.07 -7.80
C MET A 164 24.10 14.14 -8.19
N GLU A 165 23.15 14.61 -8.99
CA GLU A 165 22.06 13.79 -9.52
C GLU A 165 22.59 12.78 -10.53
N TRP A 166 23.43 13.22 -11.48
CA TRP A 166 23.99 12.35 -12.52
C TRP A 166 24.92 11.26 -11.99
N ASN A 167 25.67 11.53 -10.92
CA ASN A 167 26.58 10.57 -10.31
C ASN A 167 25.95 9.78 -9.14
N GLY A 168 24.63 9.93 -8.93
CA GLY A 168 23.84 9.22 -7.92
C GLY A 168 24.20 9.57 -6.47
N VAL A 169 24.86 10.69 -6.20
CA VAL A 169 25.09 11.16 -4.83
C VAL A 169 23.76 11.45 -4.12
N THR A 170 22.81 12.08 -4.82
CA THR A 170 21.48 12.39 -4.28
C THR A 170 20.73 11.12 -3.87
N GLU A 171 20.70 10.11 -4.74
CA GLU A 171 20.13 8.79 -4.45
C GLU A 171 20.78 8.15 -3.23
N ARG A 172 22.13 8.16 -3.14
CA ARG A 172 22.83 7.62 -1.95
C ARG A 172 22.44 8.33 -0.66
N ILE A 173 22.26 9.65 -0.70
CA ILE A 173 21.79 10.44 0.45
C ILE A 173 20.34 10.06 0.77
N GLU A 174 19.48 9.96 -0.24
CA GLU A 174 18.07 9.59 -0.08
C GLU A 174 17.92 8.21 0.53
N THR A 175 18.54 7.17 -0.03
CA THR A 175 18.50 5.81 0.52
C THR A 175 19.04 5.81 1.95
N LYS A 176 20.20 6.43 2.19
CA LYS A 176 20.81 6.46 3.53
C LYS A 176 19.90 7.12 4.57
N LEU A 177 19.14 8.16 4.20
CA LEU A 177 18.29 8.90 5.13
C LEU A 177 16.86 8.35 5.21
N LEU A 178 16.29 7.85 4.12
CA LEU A 178 14.85 7.58 3.99
C LEU A 178 14.49 6.09 3.80
N ASP A 179 15.43 5.21 3.44
CA ASP A 179 15.23 3.75 3.29
C ASP A 179 15.98 2.92 4.34
#